data_AF-A0A2V6EAH4-F1
#
_entry.id   AF-A0A2V6EAH4-F1
#
_cell.length_a   1.000
_cell.length_b   1.000
_cell.length_c   1.000
_cell.angle_alpha   90.00
_cell.angle_beta   90.00
_cell.angle_gamma   90.00
#
_symmetry.space_group_name_H-M   'P 1'
#
loop_
_entity.id
_entity.type
_entity.pdbx_description
1 polymer ?
#
loop_
_entity_poly.entity_id
_entity_poly.type
_entity_poly.pdbx_seq_one_letter_code
_entity_poly.pdbx_strand_id
1 'polypeptide(L)'
;MDQENKPPAPAARLAAVVFLFLFCAGALLRLLLCWFNPPQNAFDNHYEPIFLIMETGAIPAKDACFQCYHPPVFYWISAMIGKMTLAGGMTPPHMIKLLQFVCCFYGIATLGVCYLILKKFPLSAFSSAIAFGAICFLPRHIYMSA
;
A
#
# COMPACT_ATOMS: atom_id res chain seq x y z
N MET A 1 -34.69 -12.71 16.61
CA MET A 1 -34.16 -11.38 16.98
C MET A 1 -33.08 -11.01 15.96
N ASP A 2 -32.95 -9.73 15.61
CA ASP A 2 -31.95 -9.15 14.68
C ASP A 2 -32.41 -8.80 13.25
N GLN A 3 -33.65 -8.33 13.07
CA GLN A 3 -34.01 -7.52 11.88
C GLN A 3 -34.01 -6.00 12.13
N GLU A 4 -33.76 -5.53 13.37
CA GLU A 4 -34.15 -4.16 13.77
C GLU A 4 -33.02 -3.11 13.77
N ASN A 5 -31.83 -3.41 13.24
CA ASN A 5 -30.69 -2.47 13.34
C ASN A 5 -30.08 -2.06 11.99
N LYS A 6 -30.88 -2.04 10.92
CA LYS A 6 -30.43 -1.51 9.63
C LYS A 6 -30.66 0.01 9.60
N PRO A 7 -29.62 0.84 9.43
CA PRO A 7 -29.79 2.29 9.40
C PRO A 7 -30.73 2.70 8.26
N PRO A 8 -31.52 3.77 8.44
CA PRO A 8 -32.40 4.26 7.39
C PRO A 8 -31.59 4.62 6.14
N ALA A 9 -32.17 4.43 4.95
CA ALA A 9 -31.47 4.58 3.67
C ALA A 9 -30.63 5.88 3.52
N PRO A 10 -31.06 7.06 4.02
CA PRO A 10 -30.24 8.27 3.99
C PRO A 10 -28.98 8.18 4.87
N ALA A 11 -29.08 7.60 6.06
CA ALA A 11 -27.95 7.45 6.99
C ALA A 11 -26.92 6.44 6.46
N ALA A 12 -27.39 5.35 5.84
CA ALA A 12 -26.52 4.38 5.18
C ALA A 12 -25.73 5.01 4.01
N ARG A 13 -26.38 5.87 3.22
CA ARG A 13 -25.74 6.62 2.13
C ARG A 13 -24.70 7.60 2.66
N LEU A 14 -25.03 8.36 3.71
CA LEU A 14 -24.09 9.29 4.33
C LEU A 14 -22.84 8.57 4.85
N ALA A 15 -23.02 7.45 5.56
CA ALA A 15 -21.90 6.65 6.04
C ALA A 15 -21.00 6.18 4.86
N ALA A 16 -21.59 5.68 3.78
CA ALA A 16 -20.84 5.27 2.60
C ALA A 16 -20.02 6.43 1.97
N VAL A 17 -20.62 7.63 1.87
CA VAL A 17 -19.93 8.83 1.39
C VAL A 17 -18.75 9.18 2.30
N VAL A 18 -18.93 9.12 3.63
CA VAL A 18 -17.85 9.39 4.60
C VAL A 18 -16.71 8.38 4.42
N PHE A 19 -17.00 7.08 4.33
CA PHE A 19 -15.95 6.07 4.11
C PHE A 19 -15.22 6.26 2.79
N LEU A 20 -15.95 6.57 1.71
CA LEU A 20 -15.35 6.84 0.42
C LEU A 20 -14.45 8.07 0.47
N PHE A 21 -14.90 9.15 1.10
CA PHE A 21 -14.10 10.36 1.31
C PHE A 21 -12.82 10.05 2.07
N LEU A 22 -12.90 9.34 3.21
CA LEU A 22 -11.74 8.97 4.02
C LEU A 22 -10.75 8.11 3.23
N PHE A 23 -11.24 7.15 2.45
CA PHE A 23 -10.40 6.30 1.59
C PHE A 23 -9.71 7.14 0.51
N CYS A 24 -10.45 7.96 -0.24
CA CYS A 24 -9.91 8.78 -1.31
C CYS A 24 -8.90 9.80 -0.78
N ALA A 25 -9.18 10.46 0.34
CA ALA A 25 -8.25 11.40 0.97
C ALA A 25 -6.97 10.70 1.47
N GLY A 26 -7.10 9.55 2.12
CA GLY A 26 -5.94 8.75 2.57
C GLY A 26 -5.10 8.20 1.42
N ALA A 27 -5.75 7.78 0.32
CA ALA A 27 -5.08 7.33 -0.89
C ALA A 27 -4.39 8.48 -1.63
N LEU A 28 -5.06 9.62 -1.77
CA LEU A 28 -4.49 10.82 -2.38
C LEU A 28 -3.25 11.29 -1.62
N LEU A 29 -3.28 11.30 -0.29
CA LEU A 29 -2.11 11.67 0.52
C LEU A 29 -0.90 10.77 0.24
N ARG A 30 -1.11 9.46 0.14
CA ARG A 30 -0.06 8.48 -0.22
C ARG A 30 0.44 8.68 -1.64
N LEU A 31 -0.46 8.93 -2.60
CA LEU A 31 -0.09 9.20 -3.98
C LEU A 31 0.74 10.48 -4.10
N LEU A 32 0.34 11.57 -3.44
CA LEU A 32 1.08 12.82 -3.44
C LEU A 32 2.46 12.65 -2.79
N LEU A 33 2.53 12.00 -1.62
CA LEU A 33 3.81 11.74 -0.96
C LEU A 33 4.72 10.87 -1.85
N CYS A 34 4.19 9.77 -2.39
CA CYS A 34 4.93 8.91 -3.31
C CYS A 34 5.35 9.66 -4.57
N TRP A 35 4.54 10.59 -5.10
CA TRP A 35 4.87 11.36 -6.29
C TRP A 35 6.06 12.29 -6.04
N PHE A 36 6.02 13.07 -4.97
CA PHE A 36 7.03 14.09 -4.66
C PHE A 36 8.27 13.54 -3.97
N ASN A 37 8.18 12.41 -3.25
CA ASN A 37 9.30 11.83 -2.52
C ASN A 37 10.26 11.12 -3.48
N PRO A 38 11.57 11.45 -3.52
CA PRO A 38 12.53 10.70 -4.31
C PRO A 38 12.60 9.23 -3.85
N PRO A 39 12.70 8.25 -4.76
CA PRO A 39 12.71 6.84 -4.38
C PRO A 39 13.94 6.43 -3.56
N GLN A 40 15.00 7.26 -3.54
CA GLN A 40 16.20 7.09 -2.72
C GLN A 40 16.03 7.59 -1.29
N ASN A 41 14.95 8.33 -0.99
CA ASN A 41 14.68 8.85 0.35
C ASN A 41 14.03 7.77 1.23
N ALA A 42 14.77 6.68 1.43
CA ALA A 42 14.40 5.53 2.23
C ALA A 42 15.59 5.10 3.09
N PHE A 43 15.36 4.93 4.40
CA PHE A 43 16.37 4.42 5.33
C PHE A 43 16.69 2.94 5.09
N ASP A 44 15.72 2.17 4.60
CA ASP A 44 15.83 0.76 4.26
C ASP A 44 15.44 0.58 2.78
N ASN A 45 16.41 0.80 1.89
CA ASN A 45 16.16 0.87 0.44
C ASN A 45 16.25 -0.52 -0.20
N HIS A 46 15.18 -1.31 -0.07
CA HIS A 46 15.03 -2.70 -0.52
C HIS A 46 15.29 -3.01 -2.03
N TYR A 47 15.96 -2.14 -2.78
CA TYR A 47 16.29 -2.31 -4.19
C TYR A 47 17.38 -3.35 -4.45
N GLU A 48 18.35 -3.52 -3.55
CA GLU A 48 19.44 -4.47 -3.74
C GLU A 48 18.95 -5.93 -3.97
N PRO A 49 18.11 -6.52 -3.10
CA PRO A 49 17.59 -7.86 -3.35
C PRO A 49 16.71 -7.92 -4.61
N ILE A 50 16.00 -6.83 -4.96
CA ILE A 50 15.22 -6.76 -6.20
C ILE A 50 16.13 -6.87 -7.42
N PHE A 51 17.23 -6.10 -7.44
CA PHE A 51 18.17 -6.11 -8.56
C PHE A 51 18.91 -7.43 -8.68
N LEU A 52 19.26 -8.08 -7.56
CA LEU A 52 19.84 -9.43 -7.58
C LEU A 52 18.87 -10.46 -8.22
N ILE A 53 17.57 -10.40 -7.91
CA ILE A 53 16.57 -11.26 -8.55
C ILE A 53 16.41 -10.90 -10.04
N MET A 54 16.46 -9.61 -10.38
CA MET A 54 16.42 -9.18 -11.78
C MET A 54 17.63 -9.70 -12.56
N GLU A 55 18.83 -9.70 -11.99
CA GLU A 55 20.03 -10.19 -12.67
C GLU A 55 20.03 -11.71 -12.77
N THR A 56 19.82 -12.41 -11.66
CA THR A 56 20.03 -13.87 -11.56
C THR A 56 18.79 -14.69 -11.92
N GLY A 57 17.59 -14.11 -11.80
CA GLY A 57 16.32 -14.85 -11.90
C GLY A 57 16.03 -15.75 -10.69
N ALA A 58 16.85 -15.72 -9.65
CA ALA A 58 16.71 -16.54 -8.45
C ALA A 58 16.53 -15.67 -7.20
N ILE A 59 15.89 -16.22 -6.16
CA ILE A 59 15.83 -15.60 -4.84
C ILE A 59 17.24 -15.70 -4.22
N PRO A 60 17.86 -14.57 -3.81
CA PRO A 60 19.20 -14.60 -3.24
C PRO A 60 19.23 -15.34 -1.90
N ALA A 61 20.41 -15.87 -1.55
CA ALA A 61 20.65 -16.40 -0.22
C ALA A 61 20.50 -15.30 0.85
N LYS A 62 20.12 -15.67 2.07
CA LYS A 62 19.77 -14.70 3.14
C LYS A 62 20.93 -13.79 3.54
N ASP A 63 22.16 -14.26 3.35
CA ASP A 63 23.43 -13.61 3.65
C ASP A 63 24.08 -12.94 2.43
N ALA A 64 23.46 -13.02 1.24
CA ALA A 64 24.00 -12.46 0.02
C ALA A 64 24.00 -10.92 -0.01
N CYS A 65 23.12 -10.29 0.77
CA CYS A 65 23.05 -8.84 0.93
C CYS A 65 22.39 -8.46 2.25
N PHE A 66 22.53 -7.19 2.67
CA PHE A 66 22.03 -6.73 3.97
C PHE A 66 20.53 -6.96 4.14
N GLN A 67 19.73 -6.82 3.08
CA GLN A 67 18.26 -6.97 3.14
C GLN A 67 17.78 -8.35 2.62
N CYS A 68 18.67 -9.24 2.20
CA CYS A 68 18.31 -10.49 1.54
C CYS A 68 17.65 -11.51 2.50
N TYR A 69 17.71 -11.28 3.81
CA TYR A 69 17.04 -12.11 4.80
C TYR A 69 15.52 -11.89 4.90
N HIS A 70 14.99 -10.82 4.31
CA HIS A 70 13.55 -10.52 4.35
C HIS A 70 12.71 -11.46 3.46
N PRO A 71 11.39 -11.61 3.75
CA PRO A 71 10.51 -12.46 2.96
C PRO A 71 10.48 -12.08 1.46
N PRO A 72 10.57 -13.08 0.54
CA PRO A 72 10.94 -12.81 -0.86
C PRO A 72 9.79 -12.34 -1.75
N VAL A 73 8.53 -12.45 -1.32
CA VAL A 73 7.36 -12.19 -2.19
C VAL A 73 7.37 -10.79 -2.77
N PHE A 74 7.64 -9.78 -1.94
CA PHE A 74 7.71 -8.39 -2.38
C PHE A 74 8.86 -8.17 -3.38
N TYR A 75 10.03 -8.76 -3.13
CA TYR A 75 11.19 -8.61 -4.00
C TYR A 75 10.99 -9.29 -5.34
N TRP A 76 10.40 -10.49 -5.35
CA TRP A 76 10.15 -11.24 -6.56
C TRP A 76 9.12 -10.56 -7.47
N ILE A 77 8.01 -10.06 -6.90
CA ILE A 77 7.02 -9.28 -7.65
C ILE A 77 7.65 -8.01 -8.23
N SER A 78 8.39 -7.27 -7.41
CA SER A 78 9.07 -6.04 -7.84
C SER A 78 10.10 -6.31 -8.95
N ALA A 79 10.86 -7.40 -8.84
CA ALA A 79 11.84 -7.78 -9.85
C ALA A 79 11.21 -8.15 -11.19
N MET A 80 10.08 -8.87 -11.18
CA MET A 80 9.31 -9.14 -12.40
C MET A 80 8.81 -7.85 -13.05
N ILE A 81 8.21 -6.95 -12.27
CA ILE A 81 7.73 -5.65 -12.77
C ILE A 81 8.89 -4.87 -13.37
N GLY A 82 10.02 -4.78 -12.66
CA GLY A 82 11.23 -4.10 -13.14
C GLY A 82 11.78 -4.69 -14.43
N LYS A 83 11.87 -6.02 -14.54
CA LYS A 83 12.30 -6.71 -15.77
C LYS A 83 11.37 -6.41 -16.94
N MET A 84 10.06 -6.53 -16.74
CA MET A 84 9.06 -6.30 -17.78
C MET A 84 9.09 -4.85 -18.28
N THR A 85 9.25 -3.87 -17.39
CA THR A 85 9.24 -2.45 -17.77
C THR A 85 10.53 -2.04 -18.47
N LEU A 86 11.70 -2.52 -18.01
CA LEU A 86 12.96 -2.30 -18.72
C LEU A 86 12.95 -2.94 -20.11
N ALA A 87 12.43 -4.17 -20.24
CA ALA A 87 12.26 -4.83 -21.54
C ALA A 87 11.31 -4.05 -22.47
N GLY A 88 10.33 -3.32 -21.89
CA GLY A 88 9.45 -2.41 -22.60
C GLY A 88 10.04 -1.03 -22.91
N GLY A 89 11.33 -0.79 -22.63
CA GLY A 89 12.03 0.46 -22.93
C GLY A 89 11.97 1.54 -21.84
N MET A 90 11.47 1.22 -20.65
CA MET A 90 11.54 2.14 -19.51
C MET A 90 12.98 2.37 -19.08
N THR A 91 13.34 3.60 -18.70
CA THR A 91 14.69 3.90 -18.19
C THR A 91 14.82 3.47 -16.71
N PRO A 92 16.03 3.16 -16.22
CA PRO A 92 16.23 2.74 -14.83
C PRO A 92 15.68 3.70 -13.76
N PRO A 93 15.84 5.04 -13.89
CA PRO A 93 15.25 5.98 -12.92
C PRO A 93 13.72 5.89 -12.84
N HIS A 94 13.05 5.76 -13.98
CA HIS A 94 11.59 5.61 -14.02
C HIS A 94 11.15 4.26 -13.48
N MET A 95 11.91 3.18 -13.72
CA MET A 95 11.63 1.86 -13.16
C MET A 95 11.74 1.89 -11.63
N ILE A 96 12.79 2.50 -11.07
CA ILE A 96 12.93 2.66 -9.61
C ILE A 96 11.75 3.44 -9.03
N LYS A 97 11.33 4.52 -9.70
CA LYS A 97 10.15 5.28 -9.30
C LYS A 97 8.87 4.43 -9.36
N LEU A 98 8.71 3.61 -10.38
CA LEU A 98 7.60 2.67 -10.50
C LEU A 98 7.59 1.66 -9.34
N LEU A 99 8.75 1.15 -8.91
CA LEU A 99 8.83 0.26 -7.75
C LEU A 99 8.38 0.94 -6.45
N GLN A 100 8.67 2.23 -6.28
CA GLN A 100 8.09 3.02 -5.18
C GLN A 100 6.56 3.08 -5.28
N PHE A 101 6.00 3.24 -6.48
CA PHE A 101 4.56 3.19 -6.71
C PHE A 101 3.94 1.82 -6.39
N VAL A 102 4.69 0.71 -6.55
CA VAL A 102 4.23 -0.61 -6.12
C VAL A 102 4.02 -0.66 -4.60
N CYS A 103 4.95 -0.11 -3.81
CA CYS A 103 4.77 0.05 -2.36
C CYS A 103 3.56 0.93 -2.03
N CYS A 104 3.39 2.04 -2.75
CA CYS A 104 2.25 2.94 -2.59
C CYS A 104 0.91 2.24 -2.87
N PHE A 105 0.85 1.46 -3.95
CA PHE A 105 -0.30 0.64 -4.28
C PHE A 105 -0.65 -0.31 -3.14
N TYR A 106 0.32 -1.04 -2.57
CA TYR A 106 0.07 -1.92 -1.42
C TYR A 106 -0.38 -1.16 -0.16
N GLY A 107 0.14 0.06 0.05
CA GLY A 107 -0.33 0.95 1.10
C GLY A 107 -1.81 1.31 0.97
N ILE A 108 -2.25 1.63 -0.25
CA ILE A 108 -3.65 1.97 -0.56
C ILE A 108 -4.53 0.71 -0.48
N ALA A 109 -4.06 -0.42 -1.01
CA ALA A 109 -4.77 -1.69 -0.92
C ALA A 109 -5.00 -2.12 0.53
N THR A 110 -4.02 -1.87 1.41
CA THR A 110 -4.15 -2.10 2.86
C THR A 110 -5.31 -1.30 3.46
N LEU A 111 -5.55 -0.05 3.04
CA LEU A 111 -6.73 0.70 3.47
C LEU A 111 -8.04 -0.03 3.09
N GLY A 112 -8.11 -0.54 1.86
CA GLY A 112 -9.25 -1.33 1.40
C GLY A 112 -9.47 -2.59 2.24
N VAL A 113 -8.41 -3.33 2.54
CA VAL A 113 -8.45 -4.52 3.41
C VAL A 113 -8.91 -4.15 4.82
N CYS A 114 -8.35 -3.08 5.41
CA CYS A 114 -8.77 -2.59 6.72
C CYS A 114 -10.24 -2.21 6.77
N TYR A 115 -10.77 -1.58 5.71
CA TYR A 115 -12.20 -1.31 5.60
C TYR A 115 -13.04 -2.59 5.58
N LEU A 116 -12.63 -3.61 4.82
CA LEU A 116 -13.31 -4.91 4.79
C LEU A 116 -13.29 -5.60 6.14
N ILE A 117 -12.17 -5.51 6.88
CA ILE A 117 -12.02 -6.03 8.23
C ILE A 117 -12.95 -5.28 9.20
N LEU A 118 -12.97 -3.94 9.17
CA LEU A 118 -13.84 -3.14 10.05
C LEU A 118 -15.32 -3.49 9.89
N LYS A 119 -15.76 -3.80 8.66
CA LYS A 119 -17.13 -4.27 8.40
C LYS A 119 -17.52 -5.58 9.10
N LYS A 120 -16.55 -6.35 9.59
CA LYS A 120 -16.80 -7.60 10.31
C LYS A 120 -17.05 -7.38 11.80
N PHE A 121 -16.72 -6.21 12.33
CA PHE A 121 -16.94 -5.90 13.74
C PHE A 121 -18.32 -5.27 13.96
N PRO A 122 -18.97 -5.54 15.10
CA PRO A 122 -20.27 -4.97 15.46
C PRO A 122 -20.10 -3.53 15.99
N LEU A 123 -19.47 -2.66 15.21
CA LEU A 123 -19.22 -1.26 15.55
C LEU A 123 -20.31 -0.36 14.97
N SER A 124 -20.61 0.74 15.68
CA SER A 124 -21.45 1.80 15.11
C SER A 124 -20.78 2.41 13.87
N ALA A 125 -21.57 3.03 12.98
CA ALA A 125 -21.03 3.72 11.80
C ALA A 125 -20.05 4.84 12.18
N PHE A 126 -20.33 5.56 13.27
CA PHE A 126 -19.47 6.62 13.78
C PHE A 126 -18.14 6.07 14.31
N SER A 127 -18.19 5.06 15.18
CA SER A 127 -16.97 4.41 15.71
C SER A 127 -16.12 3.81 14.60
N SER A 128 -16.75 3.18 13.60
CA SER A 128 -16.08 2.63 12.43
C SER A 128 -15.43 3.72 11.57
N ALA A 129 -16.09 4.87 11.40
CA ALA A 129 -15.54 5.99 10.64
C ALA A 129 -14.32 6.61 11.36
N ILE A 130 -14.35 6.74 12.68
CA ILE A 130 -13.19 7.19 13.47
C ILE A 130 -12.04 6.20 13.34
N ALA A 131 -12.29 4.90 13.54
CA ALA A 131 -11.27 3.86 13.42
C ALA A 131 -10.65 3.84 12.01
N PHE A 132 -11.49 3.91 10.98
CA PHE A 132 -11.01 3.96 9.61
C PHE A 132 -10.24 5.24 9.28
N GLY A 133 -10.71 6.39 9.76
CA GLY A 133 -10.00 7.66 9.64
C GLY A 133 -8.62 7.61 10.28
N ALA A 134 -8.52 7.03 11.48
CA ALA A 134 -7.23 6.82 12.15
C ALA A 134 -6.27 5.98 11.30
N ILE A 135 -6.76 4.92 10.64
CA ILE A 135 -5.95 4.10 9.72
C ILE A 135 -5.54 4.88 8.47
N CYS A 136 -6.48 5.60 7.84
CA CYS A 136 -6.22 6.41 6.66
C CYS A 136 -5.14 7.47 6.89
N PHE A 137 -5.13 8.10 8.07
CA PHE A 137 -4.27 9.23 8.41
C PHE A 137 -3.15 8.90 9.40
N LEU A 138 -2.90 7.61 9.71
CA LEU A 138 -1.81 7.20 10.59
C LEU A 138 -0.46 7.56 9.95
N PRO A 139 0.33 8.50 10.51
CA PRO A 139 1.54 8.99 9.86
C PRO A 139 2.53 7.87 9.58
N ARG A 140 2.71 6.96 10.54
CA ARG A 140 3.65 5.84 10.39
C ARG A 140 3.29 4.93 9.21
N HIS A 141 2.01 4.65 9.00
CA HIS A 141 1.58 3.85 7.85
C HIS A 141 1.81 4.59 6.53
N ILE A 142 1.53 5.89 6.50
CA ILE A 142 1.75 6.71 5.29
C ILE A 142 3.23 6.70 4.90
N TYR A 143 4.14 6.98 5.84
CA TYR A 143 5.59 7.02 5.59
C TYR A 143 6.20 5.66 5.23
N MET A 144 5.61 4.55 5.69
CA MET A 144 6.08 3.21 5.32
C MET A 144 5.56 2.77 3.95
N SER A 145 4.58 3.49 3.38
CA SER A 145 3.87 3.06 2.18
C SER A 145 3.81 4.15 1.10
N ALA A 146 4.69 5.15 1.10
CA ALA A 146 4.74 6.21 0.09
C ALA A 146 6.11 6.91 0.08
#